data_AF-A0A960DQI8-F1
#
_entry.id   AF-A0A960DQI8-F1
#
_cell.length_a   1.000
_cell.length_b   1.000
_cell.length_c   1.000
_cell.angle_alpha   90.00
_cell.angle_beta   90.00
_cell.angle_gamma   90.00
#
_symmetry.space_group_name_H-M   'P 1'
#
loop_
_entity.id
_entity.type
_entity.pdbx_description
1 polymer ?
#
loop_
_entity_poly.entity_id
_entity_poly.type
_entity_poly.pdbx_seq_one_letter_code
_entity_poly.pdbx_strand_id
1 'polypeptide(L)'
;MRSALPLAWCVAFSLGAGGLAGCADDAGSSSGSTVPPTTVVAEPSAPPTTDPSPSDAPATTAAGSTTTVGPEPTGVPGIDDADEFCAAWARYSGSLQAIGVAVAFRDLTSLDVARLEVIASAALTDAVNGIGGRWPAELVGERSVVLTDVVGPFARRAEKALAALVAAGASEDDLGELRLAWLDALRRRDSTNPVIDVPGVPARLGNLIEAAAATFDAAVTPFAQDPSLAATSADTPATDAYLATTCPDLASSGVGDAI
;
A
#
# COMPACT_ATOMS: atom_id res chain seq x y z
N MET A 1 -14.45 -31.22 -1.32
CA MET A 1 -13.60 -30.99 -0.15
C MET A 1 -12.83 -29.70 -0.37
N ARG A 2 -13.06 -28.72 0.51
CA ARG A 2 -12.36 -27.44 0.74
C ARG A 2 -12.33 -26.41 -0.40
N SER A 3 -13.35 -25.54 -0.35
CA SER A 3 -13.36 -24.17 -0.88
C SER A 3 -12.34 -23.29 -0.14
N ALA A 4 -11.67 -22.38 -0.86
CA ALA A 4 -10.94 -21.25 -0.29
C ALA A 4 -11.52 -19.95 -0.85
N LEU A 5 -11.87 -19.03 0.05
CA LEU A 5 -12.42 -17.70 -0.21
C LEU A 5 -11.33 -16.74 -0.73
N PRO A 6 -11.66 -15.68 -1.49
CA PRO A 6 -10.70 -14.62 -1.82
C PRO A 6 -10.44 -13.77 -0.57
N LEU A 7 -9.16 -13.69 -0.18
CA LEU A 7 -8.66 -12.81 0.86
C LEU A 7 -8.72 -11.37 0.34
N ALA A 8 -9.51 -10.52 1.00
CA ALA A 8 -9.35 -9.07 0.94
C ALA A 8 -8.01 -8.73 1.61
N TRP A 9 -7.09 -8.15 0.85
CA TRP A 9 -5.79 -7.71 1.36
C TRP A 9 -5.94 -6.34 2.02
N CYS A 10 -6.38 -6.33 3.28
CA CYS A 10 -6.05 -5.23 4.19
C CYS A 10 -4.58 -5.39 4.58
N VAL A 11 -3.67 -4.68 3.91
CA VAL A 11 -2.31 -4.51 4.42
C VAL A 11 -2.37 -3.48 5.54
N ALA A 12 -2.78 -3.91 6.73
CA ALA A 12 -2.41 -3.23 7.94
C ALA A 12 -0.88 -3.32 8.04
N PHE A 13 -0.21 -2.16 8.03
CA PHE A 13 1.24 -2.05 8.22
C PHE A 13 1.59 -2.45 9.66
N SER A 14 1.57 -3.75 9.95
CA SER A 14 2.02 -4.32 11.21
C SER A 14 3.54 -4.44 11.17
N LEU A 15 4.24 -3.38 11.57
CA LEU A 15 5.67 -3.45 11.82
C LEU A 15 5.91 -4.30 13.07
N GLY A 16 6.59 -5.43 12.86
CA GLY A 16 6.91 -6.42 13.87
C GLY A 16 7.73 -5.85 15.03
N ALA A 17 7.31 -6.26 16.23
CA ALA A 17 8.03 -6.06 17.47
C ALA A 17 9.39 -6.77 17.43
N GLY A 18 10.46 -5.99 17.28
CA GLY A 18 11.84 -6.40 17.56
C GLY A 18 12.26 -5.89 18.93
N GLY A 19 12.09 -6.72 19.96
CA GLY A 19 12.55 -6.42 21.31
C GLY A 19 14.07 -6.50 21.43
N LEU A 20 14.68 -5.45 22.00
CA LEU A 20 15.93 -5.55 22.73
C LEU A 20 15.73 -4.91 24.10
N ALA A 21 15.96 -5.75 25.12
CA ALA A 21 15.79 -5.48 26.52
C ALA A 21 16.80 -4.45 27.06
N GLY A 22 16.33 -3.57 27.93
CA GLY A 22 17.15 -2.69 28.74
C GLY A 22 16.36 -2.05 29.88
N CYS A 23 16.85 -2.30 31.11
CA CYS A 23 16.61 -1.61 32.39
C CYS A 23 15.60 -2.24 33.38
N ALA A 24 16.11 -2.37 34.60
CA ALA A 24 15.64 -3.14 35.75
C ALA A 24 14.85 -2.30 36.76
N ASP A 25 14.21 -3.03 37.69
CA ASP A 25 13.73 -2.73 39.07
C ASP A 25 12.76 -1.53 39.22
N ASP A 26 11.60 -1.61 39.89
CA ASP A 26 11.38 -2.14 41.24
C ASP A 26 9.86 -2.31 41.57
N ALA A 27 9.59 -3.21 42.53
CA ALA A 27 8.47 -3.39 43.47
C ALA A 27 7.01 -2.90 43.18
N GLY A 28 6.05 -3.82 43.39
CA GLY A 28 4.66 -3.46 43.71
C GLY A 28 3.67 -4.63 43.73
N SER A 29 3.47 -5.25 44.89
CA SER A 29 2.48 -6.31 45.18
C SER A 29 1.04 -5.98 44.76
N SER A 30 0.30 -6.97 44.26
CA SER A 30 -1.05 -7.24 44.76
C SER A 30 -1.49 -8.69 44.49
N SER A 31 -2.16 -9.27 45.48
CA SER A 31 -2.60 -10.66 45.58
C SER A 31 -4.04 -10.90 45.11
N GLY A 32 -4.34 -12.16 44.79
CA GLY A 32 -5.68 -12.79 44.90
C GLY A 32 -6.42 -12.96 43.56
N SER A 33 -7.26 -13.96 43.32
CA SER A 33 -7.62 -15.18 44.06
C SER A 33 -8.39 -16.11 43.10
N THR A 34 -7.97 -17.37 43.08
CA THR A 34 -8.54 -18.69 42.72
C THR A 34 -10.08 -18.87 42.52
N VAL A 35 -10.49 -19.34 41.30
CA VAL A 35 -11.39 -20.51 40.93
C VAL A 35 -12.93 -20.39 41.15
N PRO A 36 -13.87 -21.17 40.48
CA PRO A 36 -13.82 -22.26 39.46
C PRO A 36 -14.76 -22.10 38.20
N PRO A 37 -14.71 -23.07 37.25
CA PRO A 37 -15.70 -23.22 36.17
C PRO A 37 -16.96 -24.02 36.59
N THR A 38 -18.11 -23.71 35.98
CA THR A 38 -19.37 -24.50 36.13
C THR A 38 -19.76 -25.13 34.80
N THR A 39 -19.88 -26.46 34.82
CA THR A 39 -20.39 -27.35 33.78
C THR A 39 -21.92 -27.33 33.75
N VAL A 40 -22.55 -27.29 32.57
CA VAL A 40 -23.96 -27.69 32.41
C VAL A 40 -24.08 -28.61 31.19
N VAL A 41 -24.56 -29.82 31.44
CA VAL A 41 -24.99 -30.84 30.48
C VAL A 41 -26.51 -30.73 30.34
N ALA A 42 -27.05 -30.79 29.12
CA ALA A 42 -28.33 -31.47 28.81
C ALA A 42 -28.62 -31.47 27.29
N GLU A 43 -28.53 -32.65 26.70
CA GLU A 43 -29.26 -33.08 25.49
C GLU A 43 -30.66 -33.55 25.92
N PRO A 44 -31.72 -33.35 25.11
CA PRO A 44 -32.41 -34.55 24.61
C PRO A 44 -33.04 -34.44 23.20
N SER A 45 -32.78 -35.49 22.41
CA SER A 45 -33.72 -36.33 21.63
C SER A 45 -34.79 -35.69 20.73
N ALA A 46 -34.63 -35.92 19.41
CA ALA A 46 -35.67 -35.75 18.38
C ALA A 46 -36.44 -37.08 18.12
N PRO A 47 -37.76 -37.04 17.81
CA PRO A 47 -38.55 -38.19 17.38
C PRO A 47 -38.60 -38.37 15.83
N PRO A 48 -39.17 -39.49 15.32
CA PRO A 48 -38.69 -40.16 14.09
C PRO A 48 -39.46 -39.88 12.79
N THR A 49 -38.74 -40.16 11.70
CA THR A 49 -39.08 -40.59 10.32
C THR A 49 -40.49 -40.38 9.75
N THR A 50 -40.56 -39.72 8.59
CA THR A 50 -41.53 -40.04 7.54
C THR A 50 -40.89 -39.84 6.16
N ASP A 51 -40.83 -40.93 5.39
CA ASP A 51 -40.36 -41.03 4.02
C ASP A 51 -41.55 -40.89 3.07
N PRO A 52 -41.44 -40.12 1.97
CA PRO A 52 -42.12 -40.53 0.75
C PRO A 52 -41.19 -40.53 -0.49
N SER A 53 -41.05 -41.73 -1.05
CA SER A 53 -41.12 -42.14 -2.47
C SER A 53 -40.66 -41.17 -3.58
N PRO A 54 -39.90 -41.64 -4.58
CA PRO A 54 -39.35 -40.80 -5.64
C PRO A 54 -40.43 -40.46 -6.68
N SER A 55 -40.73 -39.17 -6.85
CA SER A 55 -41.35 -38.66 -8.07
C SER A 55 -40.25 -38.09 -8.96
N ASP A 56 -40.16 -38.63 -10.17
CA ASP A 56 -39.34 -38.11 -11.27
C ASP A 56 -39.65 -36.62 -11.52
N ALA A 57 -38.80 -35.75 -10.99
CA ALA A 57 -38.70 -34.36 -11.41
C ALA A 57 -37.66 -34.30 -12.56
N PRO A 58 -37.96 -33.63 -13.68
CA PRO A 58 -36.97 -33.47 -14.73
C PRO A 58 -35.79 -32.66 -14.17
N ALA A 59 -34.60 -33.27 -14.23
CA ALA A 59 -33.34 -32.64 -13.90
C ALA A 59 -33.16 -31.40 -14.78
N THR A 60 -33.50 -30.23 -14.25
CA THR A 60 -33.06 -28.98 -14.82
C THR A 60 -31.57 -28.92 -14.57
N THR A 61 -30.78 -29.23 -15.59
CA THR A 61 -29.35 -29.02 -15.57
C THR A 61 -29.13 -27.54 -15.31
N ALA A 62 -28.81 -27.17 -14.06
CA ALA A 62 -28.29 -25.85 -13.78
C ALA A 62 -26.99 -25.76 -14.57
N ALA A 63 -27.05 -25.05 -15.69
CA ALA A 63 -25.86 -24.67 -16.42
C ALA A 63 -25.03 -23.84 -15.44
N GLY A 64 -24.02 -24.48 -14.85
CA GLY A 64 -23.00 -23.80 -14.09
C GLY A 64 -22.42 -22.75 -15.00
N SER A 65 -22.77 -21.49 -14.74
CA SER A 65 -22.09 -20.37 -15.35
C SER A 65 -20.69 -20.40 -14.76
N THR A 66 -19.78 -21.08 -15.45
CA THR A 66 -18.36 -20.86 -15.26
C THR A 66 -18.13 -19.42 -15.68
N THR A 67 -18.18 -18.51 -14.71
CA THR A 67 -17.63 -17.17 -14.89
C THR A 67 -16.16 -17.39 -15.20
N THR A 68 -15.79 -17.29 -16.47
CA THR A 68 -14.39 -17.17 -16.85
C THR A 68 -13.91 -15.91 -16.16
N VAL A 69 -13.15 -16.09 -15.06
CA VAL A 69 -12.46 -14.98 -14.41
C VAL A 69 -11.50 -14.43 -15.46
N GLY A 70 -11.80 -13.22 -15.95
CA GLY A 70 -10.90 -12.51 -16.84
C GLY A 70 -9.55 -12.30 -16.15
N PRO A 71 -8.49 -11.95 -16.90
CA PRO A 71 -7.24 -11.55 -16.26
C PRO A 71 -7.55 -10.47 -15.21
N GLU A 72 -6.92 -10.60 -14.05
CA GLU A 72 -7.02 -9.58 -13.01
C GLU A 72 -6.59 -8.23 -13.61
N PRO A 73 -7.34 -7.14 -13.38
CA PRO A 73 -6.94 -5.84 -13.91
C PRO A 73 -5.55 -5.50 -13.40
N THR A 74 -4.63 -5.24 -14.31
CA THR A 74 -3.28 -4.74 -13.99
C THR A 74 -3.31 -3.22 -13.83
N GLY A 75 -2.33 -2.71 -13.10
CA GLY A 75 -2.11 -1.30 -12.89
C GLY A 75 -2.66 -0.77 -11.58
N VAL A 76 -2.19 0.42 -11.21
CA VAL A 76 -2.71 1.18 -10.06
C VAL A 76 -4.08 1.78 -10.45
N PRO A 77 -5.17 1.44 -9.73
CA PRO A 77 -6.47 2.06 -9.95
C PRO A 77 -6.42 3.60 -9.82
N GLY A 78 -7.13 4.33 -10.67
CA GLY A 78 -7.21 5.79 -10.61
C GLY A 78 -5.97 6.55 -11.09
N ILE A 79 -4.91 5.89 -11.59
CA ILE A 79 -3.66 6.56 -11.99
C ILE A 79 -3.83 7.60 -13.12
N ASP A 80 -4.84 7.40 -13.96
CA ASP A 80 -5.25 8.26 -15.07
C ASP A 80 -6.68 8.81 -14.87
N ASP A 81 -7.12 8.95 -13.61
CA ASP A 81 -8.40 9.60 -13.30
C ASP A 81 -8.45 11.02 -13.91
N ALA A 82 -9.64 11.41 -14.39
CA ALA A 82 -9.87 12.73 -14.95
C ALA A 82 -9.87 13.82 -13.85
N ASP A 83 -10.22 13.45 -12.62
CA ASP A 83 -10.00 14.29 -11.45
C ASP A 83 -8.52 14.26 -11.08
N GLU A 84 -7.84 15.39 -11.28
CA GLU A 84 -6.40 15.48 -11.07
C GLU A 84 -5.98 15.38 -9.59
N PHE A 85 -6.89 15.60 -8.62
CA PHE A 85 -6.62 15.35 -7.20
C PHE A 85 -6.63 13.85 -6.92
N CYS A 86 -7.64 13.12 -7.41
CA CYS A 86 -7.71 11.66 -7.31
C CYS A 86 -6.52 10.99 -8.02
N ALA A 87 -6.17 11.44 -9.24
CA ALA A 87 -5.02 10.91 -9.98
C ALA A 87 -3.69 11.15 -9.26
N ALA A 88 -3.54 12.31 -8.61
CA ALA A 88 -2.34 12.60 -7.82
C ALA A 88 -2.20 11.68 -6.62
N TRP A 89 -3.30 11.44 -5.89
CA TRP A 89 -3.33 10.47 -4.80
C TRP A 89 -3.04 9.05 -5.28
N ALA A 90 -3.57 8.63 -6.43
CA ALA A 90 -3.31 7.30 -6.99
C ALA A 90 -1.84 7.10 -7.35
N ARG A 91 -1.22 8.11 -7.95
CA ARG A 91 0.22 8.08 -8.25
C ARG A 91 1.05 8.04 -6.99
N TYR A 92 0.68 8.82 -5.96
CA TYR A 92 1.35 8.82 -4.67
C TYR A 92 1.24 7.45 -3.98
N SER A 93 0.02 6.98 -3.71
CA SER A 93 -0.23 5.72 -2.99
C SER A 93 0.31 4.52 -3.76
N GLY A 94 0.08 4.47 -5.08
CA GLY A 94 0.59 3.43 -5.96
C GLY A 94 2.12 3.33 -5.94
N SER A 95 2.81 4.46 -5.89
CA SER A 95 4.28 4.50 -5.78
C SER A 95 4.75 3.91 -4.45
N LEU A 96 4.13 4.32 -3.34
CA LEU A 96 4.50 3.82 -2.02
C LEU A 96 4.20 2.34 -1.85
N GLN A 97 3.06 1.87 -2.36
CA GLN A 97 2.73 0.46 -2.37
C GLN A 97 3.71 -0.35 -3.24
N ALA A 98 4.12 0.17 -4.40
CA ALA A 98 5.09 -0.52 -5.25
C ALA A 98 6.46 -0.63 -4.57
N ILE A 99 6.96 0.45 -3.97
CA ILE A 99 8.22 0.46 -3.23
C ILE A 99 8.13 -0.42 -1.99
N GLY A 100 7.07 -0.29 -1.20
CA GLY A 100 6.86 -1.06 0.03
C GLY A 100 6.77 -2.58 -0.23
N VAL A 101 6.06 -2.99 -1.29
CA VAL A 101 6.00 -4.41 -1.70
C VAL A 101 7.37 -4.90 -2.18
N ALA A 102 8.09 -4.10 -2.98
CA ALA A 102 9.43 -4.46 -3.42
C ALA A 102 10.39 -4.63 -2.24
N VAL A 103 10.28 -3.80 -1.21
CA VAL A 103 11.06 -3.91 0.04
C VAL A 103 10.69 -5.15 0.85
N ALA A 104 9.41 -5.53 0.90
CA ALA A 104 8.93 -6.63 1.73
C ALA A 104 9.18 -8.02 1.13
N PHE A 105 9.13 -8.16 -0.19
CA PHE A 105 9.11 -9.47 -0.87
C PHE A 105 10.40 -9.81 -1.61
N ARG A 106 11.47 -9.05 -1.37
CA ARG A 106 12.77 -9.27 -1.99
C ARG A 106 13.86 -9.19 -0.94
N ASP A 107 14.89 -10.01 -1.13
CA ASP A 107 16.22 -9.76 -0.57
C ASP A 107 16.91 -8.58 -1.29
N LEU A 108 16.18 -7.47 -1.50
CA LEU A 108 16.77 -6.25 -2.05
C LEU A 108 17.76 -5.69 -1.03
N THR A 109 18.92 -5.26 -1.53
CA THR A 109 19.83 -4.47 -0.72
C THR A 109 19.25 -3.07 -0.51
N SER A 110 19.77 -2.31 0.47
CA SER A 110 19.39 -0.90 0.64
C SER A 110 19.61 -0.10 -0.64
N LEU A 111 20.70 -0.40 -1.35
CA LEU A 111 21.04 0.22 -2.63
C LEU A 111 20.02 -0.11 -3.74
N ASP A 112 19.53 -1.35 -3.83
CA ASP A 112 18.49 -1.71 -4.81
C ASP A 112 17.19 -0.94 -4.55
N VAL A 113 16.83 -0.75 -3.28
CA VAL A 113 15.66 0.06 -2.88
C VAL A 113 15.92 1.53 -3.22
N ALA A 114 17.08 2.06 -2.86
CA ALA A 114 17.49 3.43 -3.18
C ALA A 114 17.42 3.71 -4.68
N ARG A 115 17.81 2.75 -5.53
CA ARG A 115 17.67 2.84 -6.98
C ARG A 115 16.21 2.97 -7.41
N LEU A 116 15.32 2.19 -6.82
CA LEU A 116 13.89 2.27 -7.11
C LEU A 116 13.30 3.63 -6.70
N GLU A 117 13.66 4.12 -5.52
CA GLU A 117 13.22 5.42 -5.02
C GLU A 117 13.73 6.59 -5.87
N VAL A 118 14.98 6.50 -6.33
CA VAL A 118 15.57 7.45 -7.28
C VAL A 118 14.77 7.51 -8.58
N ILE A 119 14.43 6.35 -9.16
CA ILE A 119 13.62 6.29 -10.38
C ILE A 119 12.23 6.90 -10.16
N ALA A 120 11.60 6.63 -9.01
CA ALA A 120 10.26 7.12 -8.67
C ALA A 120 10.23 8.61 -8.28
N SER A 121 11.36 9.19 -7.87
CA SER A 121 11.44 10.48 -7.17
C SER A 121 10.69 11.62 -7.86
N ALA A 122 10.93 11.84 -9.16
CA ALA A 122 10.28 12.91 -9.92
C ALA A 122 8.75 12.76 -9.97
N ALA A 123 8.25 11.54 -10.19
CA ALA A 123 6.82 11.26 -10.21
C ALA A 123 6.18 11.41 -8.82
N LEU A 124 6.90 11.01 -7.76
CA LEU A 124 6.40 11.13 -6.38
C LEU A 124 6.35 12.59 -5.93
N THR A 125 7.36 13.40 -6.27
CA THR A 125 7.34 14.85 -6.03
C THR A 125 6.18 15.52 -6.76
N ASP A 126 5.93 15.19 -8.03
CA ASP A 126 4.80 15.75 -8.79
C ASP A 126 3.45 15.32 -8.22
N ALA A 127 3.33 14.08 -7.75
CA ALA A 127 2.12 13.59 -7.11
C ALA A 127 1.82 14.38 -5.82
N VAL A 128 2.81 14.58 -4.94
CA VAL A 128 2.62 15.36 -3.71
C VAL A 128 2.28 16.83 -4.00
N ASN A 129 2.97 17.45 -4.97
CA ASN A 129 2.64 18.80 -5.42
C ASN A 129 1.22 18.89 -5.98
N GLY A 130 0.79 17.85 -6.71
CA GLY A 130 -0.57 17.71 -7.21
C GLY A 130 -1.62 17.64 -6.11
N ILE A 131 -1.37 16.86 -5.06
CA ILE A 131 -2.23 16.78 -3.87
C ILE A 131 -2.35 18.16 -3.22
N GLY A 132 -1.22 18.82 -2.95
CA GLY A 132 -1.21 20.11 -2.26
C GLY A 132 -1.77 21.28 -3.08
N GLY A 133 -1.59 21.25 -4.41
CA GLY A 133 -2.03 22.28 -5.35
C GLY A 133 -3.53 22.22 -5.69
N ARG A 134 -4.17 21.06 -5.52
CA ARG A 134 -5.59 20.82 -5.80
C ARG A 134 -6.39 20.47 -4.57
N TRP A 135 -5.91 20.90 -3.40
CA TRP A 135 -6.52 20.57 -2.13
C TRP A 135 -7.99 21.05 -2.07
N PRO A 136 -8.97 20.16 -1.82
CA PRO A 136 -10.37 20.53 -1.72
C PRO A 136 -10.62 21.55 -0.60
N ALA A 137 -11.45 22.57 -0.88
CA ALA A 137 -11.71 23.65 0.08
C ALA A 137 -12.40 23.14 1.37
N GLU A 138 -13.26 22.13 1.24
CA GLU A 138 -13.91 21.47 2.38
C GLU A 138 -12.94 20.73 3.31
N LEU A 139 -11.75 20.36 2.83
CA LEU A 139 -10.72 19.66 3.60
C LEU A 139 -9.67 20.60 4.20
N VAL A 140 -9.88 21.92 4.15
CA VAL A 140 -8.85 22.90 4.58
C VAL A 140 -8.36 22.68 6.01
N GLY A 141 -9.23 22.15 6.90
CA GLY A 141 -8.89 21.84 8.29
C GLY A 141 -7.82 20.77 8.46
N GLU A 142 -7.70 19.85 7.50
CA GLU A 142 -6.73 18.74 7.55
C GLU A 142 -5.54 18.93 6.60
N ARG A 143 -5.54 20.00 5.79
CA ARG A 143 -4.49 20.25 4.79
C ARG A 143 -3.09 20.19 5.38
N SER A 144 -2.88 20.86 6.51
CA SER A 144 -1.54 20.96 7.12
C SER A 144 -1.05 19.61 7.62
N VAL A 145 -1.90 18.85 8.31
CA VAL A 145 -1.53 17.53 8.85
C VAL A 145 -1.29 16.55 7.72
N VAL A 146 -2.12 16.54 6.67
CA VAL A 146 -1.91 15.66 5.51
C VAL A 146 -0.61 16.00 4.78
N LEU A 147 -0.39 17.28 4.45
CA LEU A 147 0.79 17.68 3.69
C LEU A 147 2.11 17.56 4.48
N THR A 148 2.05 17.66 5.81
CA THR A 148 3.26 17.64 6.66
C THR A 148 3.59 16.26 7.20
N ASP A 149 2.57 15.55 7.67
CA ASP A 149 2.71 14.34 8.47
C ASP A 149 2.37 13.07 7.68
N VAL A 150 1.40 13.13 6.77
CA VAL A 150 1.01 11.97 5.94
C VAL A 150 1.91 11.86 4.71
N VAL A 151 1.89 12.86 3.83
CA VAL A 151 2.66 12.82 2.57
C VAL A 151 4.03 13.49 2.68
N GLY A 152 4.21 14.36 3.67
CA GLY A 152 5.43 15.15 3.87
C GLY A 152 6.71 14.33 4.07
N PRO A 153 6.73 13.24 4.85
CA PRO A 153 7.93 12.42 5.00
C PRO A 153 8.42 11.84 3.67
N PHE A 154 7.49 11.30 2.88
CA PHE A 154 7.78 10.75 1.56
C PHE A 154 8.17 11.83 0.55
N ALA A 155 7.56 13.01 0.62
CA ALA A 155 7.92 14.16 -0.21
C ALA A 155 9.38 14.58 0.01
N ARG A 156 9.78 14.78 1.27
CA ARG A 156 11.16 15.14 1.64
C ARG A 156 12.17 14.07 1.21
N ARG A 157 11.76 12.80 1.25
CA ARG A 157 12.58 11.66 0.81
C ARG A 157 12.74 11.66 -0.71
N ALA A 158 11.66 11.87 -1.46
CA ALA A 158 11.69 12.01 -2.91
C ALA A 158 12.55 13.21 -3.36
N GLU A 159 12.43 14.34 -2.68
CA GLU A 159 13.25 15.55 -2.95
C GLU A 159 14.75 15.29 -2.79
N LYS A 160 15.16 14.51 -1.77
CA LYS A 160 16.56 14.11 -1.61
C LYS A 160 17.05 13.21 -2.75
N ALA A 161 16.23 12.24 -3.17
CA ALA A 161 16.54 11.37 -4.29
C ALA A 161 16.63 12.16 -5.62
N LEU A 162 15.73 13.11 -5.82
CA LEU A 162 15.73 14.03 -6.96
C LEU A 162 16.98 14.92 -6.96
N ALA A 163 17.36 15.47 -5.80
CA ALA A 163 18.58 16.25 -5.65
C ALA A 163 19.83 15.41 -5.97
N ALA A 164 19.85 14.12 -5.63
CA ALA A 164 20.94 13.21 -5.99
C ALA A 164 21.02 12.98 -7.52
N LEU A 165 19.89 12.87 -8.22
CA LEU A 165 19.86 12.80 -9.69
C LEU A 165 20.43 14.07 -10.33
N VAL A 166 19.98 15.25 -9.87
CA VAL A 166 20.47 16.53 -10.37
C VAL A 166 21.98 16.68 -10.10
N ALA A 167 22.45 16.28 -8.91
CA ALA A 167 23.87 16.29 -8.57
C ALA A 167 24.70 15.32 -9.43
N ALA A 168 24.11 14.19 -9.84
CA ALA A 168 24.74 13.26 -10.78
C ALA A 168 24.80 13.81 -12.23
N GLY A 169 24.05 14.88 -12.52
CA GLY A 169 24.02 15.55 -13.82
C GLY A 169 22.78 15.26 -14.66
N ALA A 170 21.70 14.73 -14.06
CA ALA A 170 20.42 14.57 -14.75
C ALA A 170 19.83 15.93 -15.14
N SER A 171 19.42 16.05 -16.40
CA SER A 171 18.70 17.22 -16.92
C SER A 171 17.20 17.14 -16.63
N GLU A 172 16.47 18.23 -16.84
CA GLU A 172 15.00 18.24 -16.71
C GLU A 172 14.33 17.23 -17.66
N ASP A 173 14.87 17.07 -18.87
CA ASP A 173 14.39 16.07 -19.83
C ASP A 173 14.59 14.64 -19.31
N ASP A 174 15.74 14.34 -18.69
CA ASP A 174 16.02 13.04 -18.09
C ASP A 174 15.05 12.75 -16.92
N LEU A 175 14.77 13.76 -16.09
CA LEU A 175 13.78 13.65 -15.01
C LEU A 175 12.37 13.42 -15.56
N GLY A 176 12.03 14.06 -16.69
CA GLY A 176 10.78 13.84 -17.41
C GLY A 176 10.64 12.41 -17.93
N GLU A 177 11.71 11.82 -18.46
CA GLU A 177 11.71 10.43 -18.90
C GLU A 177 11.59 9.44 -17.74
N LEU A 178 12.30 9.66 -16.63
CA LEU A 178 12.16 8.82 -15.43
C LEU A 178 10.74 8.86 -14.87
N ARG A 179 10.13 10.04 -14.83
CA ARG A 179 8.72 10.23 -14.45
C ARG A 179 7.80 9.40 -15.34
N LEU A 180 7.98 9.48 -16.66
CA LEU A 180 7.15 8.73 -17.61
C LEU A 180 7.34 7.22 -17.46
N ALA A 181 8.58 6.76 -17.32
CA ALA A 181 8.90 5.34 -17.11
C ALA A 181 8.27 4.80 -15.82
N TRP A 182 8.35 5.56 -14.72
CA TRP A 182 7.71 5.18 -13.46
C TRP A 182 6.19 5.11 -13.57
N LEU A 183 5.54 6.11 -14.17
CA LEU A 183 4.09 6.11 -14.34
C LEU A 183 3.62 4.99 -15.27
N ASP A 184 4.37 4.66 -16.33
CA ASP A 184 4.09 3.50 -17.19
C ASP A 184 4.23 2.18 -16.44
N ALA A 185 5.25 2.05 -15.57
CA ALA A 185 5.41 0.89 -14.70
C ALA A 185 4.21 0.71 -13.75
N LEU A 186 3.74 1.80 -13.12
CA LEU A 186 2.56 1.76 -12.27
C LEU A 186 1.27 1.40 -13.03
N ARG A 187 1.10 1.86 -14.28
CA ARG A 187 -0.04 1.47 -15.14
C ARG A 187 -0.04 0.00 -15.51
N ARG A 188 1.13 -0.64 -15.58
CA ARG A 188 1.29 -2.03 -16.01
C ARG A 188 1.49 -3.01 -14.85
N ARG A 189 1.56 -2.49 -13.62
CA ARG A 189 1.90 -3.27 -12.43
C ARG A 189 0.98 -4.48 -12.30
N ASP A 190 1.57 -5.65 -12.22
CA ASP A 190 0.88 -6.89 -11.89
C ASP A 190 0.79 -7.00 -10.36
N SER A 191 -0.43 -7.03 -9.82
CA SER A 191 -0.68 -7.16 -8.38
C SER A 191 -0.13 -8.46 -7.80
N THR A 192 0.04 -9.49 -8.64
CA THR A 192 0.55 -10.81 -8.25
C THR A 192 2.08 -10.88 -8.29
N ASN A 193 2.73 -9.89 -8.91
CA ASN A 193 4.18 -9.79 -8.96
C ASN A 193 4.69 -8.77 -7.93
N PRO A 194 5.44 -9.21 -6.90
CA PRO A 194 5.99 -8.28 -5.92
C PRO A 194 7.05 -7.34 -6.49
N VAL A 195 7.59 -7.66 -7.68
CA VAL A 195 8.60 -6.85 -8.34
C VAL A 195 7.94 -5.93 -9.34
N ILE A 196 8.07 -4.63 -9.11
CA ILE A 196 7.79 -3.65 -10.16
C ILE A 196 8.93 -3.67 -11.16
N ASP A 197 8.63 -4.08 -12.39
CA ASP A 197 9.50 -3.82 -13.53
C ASP A 197 9.26 -2.38 -13.99
N VAL A 198 10.33 -1.62 -14.20
CA VAL A 198 10.25 -0.24 -14.70
C VAL A 198 10.78 -0.21 -16.13
N PRO A 199 9.98 -0.66 -17.11
CA PRO A 199 10.38 -0.61 -18.50
C PRO A 199 10.50 0.84 -18.96
N GLY A 200 11.35 1.07 -19.96
CA GLY A 200 11.45 2.39 -20.60
C GLY A 200 12.40 3.38 -19.94
N VAL A 201 13.10 3.00 -18.85
CA VAL A 201 14.27 3.78 -18.38
C VAL A 201 15.37 3.71 -19.45
N PRO A 202 15.78 4.83 -20.07
CA PRO A 202 16.74 4.77 -21.16
C PRO A 202 18.11 4.35 -20.65
N ALA A 203 18.79 3.47 -21.39
CA ALA A 203 20.09 2.91 -20.99
C ALA A 203 21.14 3.99 -20.67
N ARG A 204 21.06 5.15 -21.33
CA ARG A 204 21.94 6.30 -21.08
C ARG A 204 21.84 6.85 -19.65
N LEU A 205 20.70 6.67 -18.98
CA LEU A 205 20.48 7.13 -17.60
C LEU A 205 21.04 6.16 -16.57
N GLY A 206 21.44 4.95 -16.95
CA GLY A 206 21.90 3.91 -16.01
C GLY A 206 22.97 4.42 -15.05
N ASN A 207 24.05 5.03 -15.58
CA ASN A 207 25.13 5.55 -14.72
C ASN A 207 24.69 6.69 -13.81
N LEU A 208 23.76 7.55 -14.26
CA LEU A 208 23.22 8.64 -13.44
C LEU A 208 22.39 8.09 -12.28
N ILE A 209 21.54 7.11 -12.58
CA ILE A 209 20.69 6.44 -11.59
C ILE A 209 21.56 5.72 -10.56
N GLU A 210 22.58 4.97 -10.97
CA GLU A 210 23.48 4.28 -10.04
C GLU A 210 24.24 5.25 -9.13
N ALA A 211 24.78 6.33 -9.69
CA ALA A 211 25.49 7.35 -8.91
C ALA A 211 24.55 8.08 -7.93
N ALA A 212 23.33 8.42 -8.36
CA ALA A 212 22.32 9.03 -7.52
C ALA A 212 21.84 8.09 -6.43
N ALA A 213 21.60 6.81 -6.75
CA ALA A 213 21.19 5.78 -5.80
C ALA A 213 22.23 5.57 -4.71
N ALA A 214 23.52 5.46 -5.07
CA ALA A 214 24.60 5.33 -4.10
C ALA A 214 24.71 6.55 -3.17
N THR A 215 24.56 7.75 -3.73
CA THR A 215 24.59 9.01 -2.95
C THR A 215 23.38 9.10 -2.02
N PHE A 216 22.20 8.75 -2.52
CA PHE A 216 20.95 8.78 -1.78
C PHE A 216 20.95 7.73 -0.66
N ASP A 217 21.31 6.48 -0.94
CA ASP A 217 21.42 5.38 0.03
C ASP A 217 22.33 5.75 1.21
N ALA A 218 23.47 6.38 0.92
CA ALA A 218 24.40 6.84 1.96
C ALA A 218 23.85 8.01 2.80
N ALA A 219 22.85 8.74 2.31
CA ALA A 219 22.31 9.95 2.94
C ALA A 219 21.00 9.73 3.70
N VAL A 220 20.39 8.55 3.59
CA VAL A 220 19.09 8.25 4.19
C VAL A 220 19.10 6.96 4.99
N THR A 221 18.20 6.87 5.96
CA THR A 221 17.92 5.57 6.59
C THR A 221 17.24 4.67 5.55
N PRO A 222 17.58 3.37 5.45
CA PRO A 222 16.91 2.46 4.53
C PRO A 222 15.40 2.46 4.73
N PHE A 223 14.63 2.35 3.64
CA PHE A 223 13.16 2.53 3.64
C PHE A 223 12.45 1.71 4.73
N ALA A 224 12.77 0.42 4.87
CA ALA A 224 12.18 -0.47 5.87
C ALA A 224 12.50 -0.10 7.34
N GLN A 225 13.53 0.73 7.55
CA GLN A 225 14.10 1.06 8.85
C GLN A 225 13.90 2.54 9.20
N ASP A 226 13.30 3.33 8.31
CA ASP A 226 13.13 4.77 8.48
C ASP A 226 11.88 5.06 9.33
N PRO A 227 12.04 5.45 10.62
CA PRO A 227 10.90 5.68 11.49
C PRO A 227 10.07 6.90 11.08
N SER A 228 10.62 7.79 10.23
CA SER A 228 9.87 8.95 9.74
C SER A 228 8.79 8.57 8.72
N LEU A 229 8.84 7.35 8.17
CA LEU A 229 7.86 6.85 7.20
C LEU A 229 6.68 6.14 7.88
N ALA A 230 6.69 6.01 9.21
CA ALA A 230 5.56 5.49 9.97
C ALA A 230 4.44 6.54 10.05
N ALA A 231 3.59 6.61 9.02
CA ALA A 231 2.49 7.58 8.93
C ALA A 231 1.27 7.25 9.82
N THR A 232 1.39 6.31 10.76
CA THR A 232 0.26 5.71 11.50
C THR A 232 -0.30 6.57 12.64
N SER A 233 0.05 7.85 12.73
CA SER A 233 -0.35 8.71 13.86
C SER A 233 -1.11 9.99 13.48
N ALA A 234 -1.31 10.26 12.20
CA ALA A 234 -2.07 11.42 11.76
C ALA A 234 -3.57 11.09 11.68
N ASP A 235 -4.40 11.84 12.40
CA ASP A 235 -5.86 11.71 12.38
C ASP A 235 -6.42 12.62 11.27
N THR A 236 -6.88 12.03 10.17
CA THR A 236 -7.37 12.75 8.97
C THR A 236 -8.74 12.24 8.47
N PRO A 237 -9.74 12.15 9.36
CA PRO A 237 -11.00 11.45 9.06
C PRO A 237 -11.82 12.13 7.96
N ALA A 238 -11.73 13.45 7.78
CA ALA A 238 -12.43 14.13 6.70
C ALA A 238 -11.78 13.81 5.35
N THR A 239 -10.45 13.76 5.30
CA THR A 239 -9.67 13.39 4.11
C THR A 239 -9.93 11.94 3.73
N ASP A 240 -9.93 11.03 4.70
CA ASP A 240 -10.20 9.60 4.46
C ASP A 240 -11.61 9.40 3.90
N ALA A 241 -12.62 10.01 4.53
CA ALA A 241 -13.99 9.97 4.05
C ALA A 241 -14.14 10.59 2.65
N TYR A 242 -13.43 11.69 2.36
CA TYR A 242 -13.45 12.32 1.05
C TYR A 242 -12.80 11.42 -0.01
N LEU A 243 -11.65 10.82 0.26
CA LEU A 243 -10.98 9.92 -0.69
C LEU A 243 -11.84 8.68 -0.96
N ALA A 244 -12.46 8.11 0.07
CA ALA A 244 -13.33 6.95 -0.08
C ALA A 244 -14.59 7.24 -0.93
N THR A 245 -15.12 8.46 -0.86
CA THR A 245 -16.36 8.84 -1.56
C THR A 245 -16.13 9.45 -2.93
N THR A 246 -15.08 10.27 -3.08
CA THR A 246 -14.80 11.06 -4.28
C THR A 246 -13.79 10.39 -5.21
N CYS A 247 -12.93 9.51 -4.68
CA CYS A 247 -11.91 8.79 -5.44
C CYS A 247 -12.13 7.27 -5.30
N PRO A 248 -13.19 6.69 -5.90
CA PRO A 248 -13.59 5.29 -5.66
C PRO A 248 -12.50 4.26 -6.04
N ASP A 249 -11.67 4.58 -7.03
CA ASP A 249 -10.55 3.73 -7.41
C ASP A 249 -9.51 3.61 -6.29
N LEU A 250 -9.30 4.69 -5.50
CA LEU A 250 -8.41 4.67 -4.34
C LEU A 250 -8.94 3.80 -3.21
N ALA A 251 -10.26 3.88 -2.95
CA ALA A 251 -10.91 3.03 -1.96
C ALA A 251 -10.72 1.55 -2.27
N SER A 252 -10.74 1.17 -3.56
CA SER A 252 -10.49 -0.21 -3.98
C SER A 252 -9.06 -0.71 -3.70
N SER A 253 -8.12 0.22 -3.50
CA SER A 253 -6.70 -0.04 -3.19
C SER A 253 -6.35 0.12 -1.70
N GLY A 254 -7.36 0.23 -0.84
CA GLY A 254 -7.21 0.38 0.62
C GLY A 254 -6.79 1.76 1.09
N VAL A 255 -6.91 2.79 0.24
CA VAL A 255 -6.63 4.19 0.59
C VAL A 255 -7.93 4.83 1.08
N GLY A 256 -7.93 5.36 2.31
CA GLY A 256 -9.11 5.94 2.97
C GLY A 256 -9.89 4.96 3.85
N ASP A 257 -9.42 3.72 4.02
CA ASP A 257 -9.96 2.80 5.02
C ASP A 257 -9.49 3.20 6.43
N ALA A 258 -10.40 3.21 7.40
CA ALA A 258 -10.04 3.38 8.80
C ALA A 258 -9.12 2.23 9.25
N ILE A 259 -7.92 2.56 9.73
CA ILE A 259 -6.95 1.58 10.29
C ILE A 259 -7.32 1.22 11.73
#